data_AF-A0A7L3PPJ6-F1
#
_entry.id   AF-A0A7L3PPJ6-F1
#
_cell.length_a   1.000
_cell.length_b   1.000
_cell.length_c   1.000
_cell.angle_alpha   90.00
_cell.angle_beta   90.00
_cell.angle_gamma   90.00
#
_symmetry.space_group_name_H-M   'P 1'
#
loop_
_entity.id
_entity.type
_entity.pdbx_description
1 polymer ?
#
loop_
_entity_poly.entity_id
_entity_poly.type
_entity_poly.pdbx_seq_one_letter_code
_entity_poly.pdbx_strand_id
1 'polypeptide(L)'
;SVNATPLTIERGDNKTSHKPLYLKHVCQPGRNTIQITVTACCCSHLFVLQLVHRPSVRSVLQGLIKKRLLPAEHCITKIKRNFSSGTIPGTPGPNGEDGVEQTAIKVSLKCPITFRRIQLPARGHDCRHIQRMGPALPSLCPHLARSKTALLEGLEVDQYMLGILIYIQK
;
A
#
# COMPACT_ATOMS: atom_id res chain seq x y z
N SER A 1 29.59 -4.46 12.97
CA SER A 1 29.67 -3.04 13.37
C SER A 1 30.01 -2.18 12.17
N VAL A 2 29.75 -0.88 12.24
CA VAL A 2 30.19 0.11 11.26
C VAL A 2 30.88 1.23 12.01
N ASN A 3 32.11 1.56 11.63
CA ASN A 3 32.94 2.56 12.32
C ASN A 3 33.02 2.31 13.84
N ALA A 4 33.27 1.07 14.24
CA ALA A 4 33.23 0.57 15.62
C ALA A 4 31.87 0.65 16.34
N THR A 5 30.83 1.24 15.73
CA THR A 5 29.47 1.22 16.29
C THR A 5 28.80 -0.13 16.05
N PRO A 6 28.39 -0.86 17.10
CA PRO A 6 27.65 -2.11 16.96
C PRO A 6 26.27 -1.84 16.36
N LEU A 7 25.80 -2.74 15.48
CA LEU A 7 24.48 -2.66 14.87
C LEU A 7 23.73 -3.96 15.14
N THR A 8 22.49 -3.84 15.59
CA THR A 8 21.58 -4.98 15.77
C THR A 8 20.89 -5.28 14.45
N ILE A 9 20.93 -6.53 14.02
CA ILE A 9 20.21 -6.99 12.82
C ILE A 9 18.88 -7.58 13.31
N GLU A 10 17.79 -6.90 13.01
CA GLU A 10 16.45 -7.44 13.22
C GLU A 10 16.24 -8.64 12.28
N ARG A 11 16.22 -9.85 12.87
CA ARG A 11 15.83 -11.06 12.15
C ARG A 11 14.31 -11.13 12.20
N GLY A 12 13.66 -11.13 11.03
CA GLY A 12 12.23 -11.40 10.99
C GLY A 12 11.94 -12.88 11.21
N ASP A 13 10.69 -13.20 11.57
CA ASP A 13 10.27 -14.55 12.01
C ASP A 13 10.50 -15.63 10.94
N ASN A 14 10.43 -15.26 9.65
CA ASN A 14 10.61 -16.16 8.51
C ASN A 14 11.75 -15.70 7.58
N LYS A 15 12.37 -16.64 6.84
CA LYS A 15 13.49 -16.38 5.90
C LYS A 15 13.24 -15.25 4.88
N THR A 16 11.99 -14.97 4.52
CA THR A 16 11.61 -13.92 3.56
C THR A 16 11.34 -12.55 4.19
N SER A 17 11.40 -12.45 5.52
CA SER A 17 11.04 -11.24 6.27
C SER A 17 12.24 -10.41 6.71
N HIS A 18 13.46 -10.87 6.42
CA HIS A 18 14.68 -10.10 6.65
C HIS A 18 14.67 -8.80 5.85
N LYS A 19 15.05 -7.70 6.50
CA LYS A 19 15.11 -6.37 5.87
C LYS A 19 16.58 -5.95 5.67
N PRO A 20 16.89 -5.18 4.61
CA PRO A 20 18.20 -4.58 4.45
C PRO A 20 18.55 -3.66 5.64
N LEU A 21 19.80 -3.71 6.10
CA LEU A 21 20.28 -2.87 7.20
C LEU A 21 20.60 -1.46 6.69
N TYR A 22 20.01 -0.44 7.33
CA TYR A 22 20.19 0.95 6.90
C TYR A 22 21.35 1.64 7.63
N LEU A 23 22.46 1.84 6.91
CA LEU A 23 23.71 2.31 7.51
C LEU A 23 23.87 3.84 7.56
N LYS A 24 23.00 4.62 6.91
CA LYS A 24 23.23 6.07 6.72
C LYS A 24 23.53 6.82 8.03
N HIS A 25 22.89 6.43 9.13
CA HIS A 25 23.01 7.10 10.43
C HIS A 25 24.35 6.88 11.13
N VAL A 26 25.12 5.85 10.77
CA VAL A 26 26.45 5.56 11.31
C VAL A 26 27.58 5.88 10.33
N CYS A 27 27.24 6.29 9.11
CA CYS A 27 28.20 6.71 8.12
C CYS A 27 28.78 8.09 8.45
N GLN A 28 30.07 8.26 8.17
CA GLN A 28 30.80 9.51 8.33
C GLN A 28 31.32 9.99 6.96
N PRO A 29 31.58 11.30 6.77
CA PRO A 29 32.29 11.77 5.60
C PRO A 29 33.66 11.08 5.46
N GLY A 30 34.00 10.64 4.26
CA GLY A 30 35.26 9.93 3.99
C GLY A 30 35.17 8.42 4.19
N ARG A 31 36.23 7.83 4.75
CA ARG A 31 36.37 6.37 4.85
C ARG A 31 35.45 5.81 5.94
N ASN A 32 34.68 4.79 5.57
CA ASN A 32 33.84 4.03 6.49
C ASN A 32 34.30 2.57 6.50
N THR A 33 34.32 1.94 7.67
CA THR A 33 34.73 0.54 7.83
C THR A 33 33.55 -0.29 8.32
N ILE A 34 33.20 -1.34 7.58
CA ILE A 34 32.14 -2.29 7.95
C ILE A 34 32.81 -3.59 8.37
N GLN A 35 32.52 -4.04 9.59
CA GLN A 35 32.99 -5.32 10.10
C GLN A 35 31.79 -6.26 10.30
N ILE A 36 31.85 -7.42 9.67
CA ILE A 36 30.81 -8.45 9.74
C ILE A 36 31.39 -9.64 10.50
N THR A 37 30.70 -10.06 11.55
CA THR A 37 31.07 -11.23 12.35
C THR A 37 29.92 -12.22 12.27
N VAL A 38 30.22 -13.44 11.81
CA VAL A 38 29.25 -14.54 11.71
C VAL A 38 29.74 -15.66 12.62
N THR A 39 28.92 -16.03 13.61
CA THR A 39 29.21 -17.17 14.48
C THR A 39 28.72 -18.45 13.82
N ALA A 40 29.65 -19.37 13.55
CA ALA A 40 29.43 -20.78 13.15
C ALA A 40 28.19 -21.06 12.26
N CYS A 41 28.22 -20.65 10.99
CA CYS A 41 27.32 -21.17 9.95
C CYS A 41 28.15 -21.96 8.94
N CYS A 42 27.64 -23.09 8.48
CA CYS A 42 28.25 -23.89 7.40
C CYS A 42 27.96 -23.29 6.00
N CYS A 43 27.61 -22.02 5.92
CA CYS A 43 26.85 -21.44 4.83
C CYS A 43 27.67 -20.35 4.12
N SER A 44 27.65 -20.35 2.78
CA SER A 44 28.18 -19.24 1.99
C SER A 44 27.23 -18.04 2.07
N HIS A 45 27.75 -16.88 2.43
CA HIS A 45 26.97 -15.64 2.52
C HIS A 45 27.47 -14.63 1.49
N LEU A 46 26.54 -14.01 0.76
CA LEU A 46 26.82 -12.87 -0.10
C LEU A 46 26.34 -11.59 0.58
N PHE A 47 27.23 -10.60 0.69
CA PHE A 47 26.91 -9.29 1.22
C PHE A 47 26.95 -8.27 0.09
N VAL A 48 25.91 -7.44 0.00
CA VAL A 48 25.80 -6.38 -1.00
C VAL A 48 25.60 -5.05 -0.30
N LEU A 49 26.43 -4.07 -0.64
CA LEU A 49 26.26 -2.68 -0.24
C LEU A 49 25.72 -1.90 -1.43
N GLN A 50 24.56 -1.27 -1.26
CA GLN A 50 23.91 -0.51 -2.31
C GLN A 50 23.58 0.90 -1.82
N LEU A 51 23.92 1.91 -2.64
CA LEU A 51 23.40 3.24 -2.46
C LEU A 51 21.96 3.28 -2.97
N VAL A 52 21.01 3.60 -2.07
CA VAL A 52 19.59 3.61 -2.39
C VAL A 52 19.00 5.01 -2.20
N HIS A 53 18.09 5.38 -3.09
CA HIS A 53 17.24 6.56 -2.90
C HIS A 53 16.03 6.18 -2.04
N ARG A 54 15.90 6.82 -0.87
CA ARG A 54 14.72 6.68 0.01
C ARG A 54 13.92 7.98 -0.02
N PRO A 55 12.93 8.12 -0.92
CA PRO A 55 12.04 9.26 -0.88
C PRO A 55 11.26 9.28 0.44
N SER A 56 10.98 10.48 0.96
CA SER A 56 10.13 10.61 2.15
C SER A 56 8.70 10.18 1.83
N VAL A 57 7.96 9.73 2.85
CA VAL A 57 6.52 9.42 2.71
C VAL A 57 5.81 10.62 2.06
N ARG A 58 6.06 11.84 2.55
CA ARG A 58 5.47 13.06 1.97
C ARG A 58 5.74 13.21 0.47
N SER A 59 6.97 12.98 0.02
CA SER A 59 7.34 13.04 -1.40
C SER A 59 6.61 11.97 -2.22
N VAL A 60 6.49 10.76 -1.67
CA VAL A 60 5.74 9.65 -2.28
C VAL A 60 4.26 10.04 -2.44
N LEU A 61 3.64 10.64 -1.41
CA LEU A 61 2.23 11.06 -1.45
C LEU A 61 1.97 12.19 -2.43
N GLN A 62 2.84 13.20 -2.43
CA GLN A 62 2.75 14.28 -3.42
C GLN A 62 2.92 13.73 -4.83
N GLY A 63 3.82 12.76 -5.01
CA GLY A 63 4.00 12.05 -6.29
C GLY A 63 2.74 11.31 -6.73
N LEU A 64 2.08 10.58 -5.81
CA LEU A 64 0.82 9.88 -6.09
C LEU A 64 -0.28 10.84 -6.53
N ILE A 65 -0.49 11.94 -5.78
CA ILE A 65 -1.52 12.93 -6.12
C ILE A 65 -1.21 13.58 -7.47
N LYS A 66 0.05 13.95 -7.74
CA LYS A 66 0.39 14.66 -8.98
C LYS A 66 0.39 13.76 -10.22
N LYS A 67 0.82 12.50 -10.09
CA LYS A 67 1.08 11.61 -11.24
C LYS A 67 0.02 10.54 -11.45
N ARG A 68 -0.81 10.27 -10.45
CA ARG A 68 -1.74 9.13 -10.44
C ARG A 68 -3.13 9.53 -9.95
N LEU A 69 -3.53 10.80 -10.11
CA LEU A 69 -4.91 11.21 -9.84
C LEU A 69 -5.83 10.61 -10.89
N LEU A 70 -6.80 9.82 -10.46
CA LEU A 70 -7.85 9.30 -11.33
C LEU A 70 -8.97 10.35 -11.44
N PRO A 71 -9.31 10.82 -12.65
CA PRO A 71 -10.34 11.83 -12.85
C PRO A 71 -11.69 11.45 -12.24
N ALA A 72 -12.46 12.44 -11.80
CA ALA A 72 -13.75 12.23 -11.15
C ALA A 72 -14.72 11.44 -12.04
N GLU A 73 -14.71 11.65 -13.35
CA GLU A 73 -15.54 10.96 -14.34
C GLU A 73 -15.27 9.45 -14.35
N HIS A 74 -13.99 9.08 -14.29
CA HIS A 74 -13.57 7.68 -14.20
C HIS A 74 -13.93 7.08 -12.83
N CYS A 75 -13.80 7.87 -11.76
CA CYS A 75 -14.20 7.43 -10.42
C CYS A 75 -15.71 7.14 -10.36
N ILE A 76 -16.54 8.03 -10.91
CA ILE A 76 -17.99 7.86 -11.01
C ILE A 76 -18.33 6.62 -11.82
N THR A 77 -17.64 6.38 -12.94
CA THR A 77 -17.84 5.17 -13.75
C THR A 77 -17.54 3.90 -12.95
N LYS A 78 -16.45 3.88 -12.17
CA LYS A 78 -16.14 2.76 -11.28
C LYS A 78 -17.18 2.58 -10.18
N ILE A 79 -17.72 3.67 -9.62
CA ILE A 79 -18.82 3.63 -8.64
C ILE A 79 -20.08 3.04 -9.27
N LYS A 80 -20.51 3.54 -10.44
CA LYS A 80 -21.71 3.07 -11.16
C LYS A 80 -21.71 1.56 -11.42
N ARG A 81 -20.55 0.96 -11.72
CA ARG A 81 -20.43 -0.50 -11.90
C ARG A 81 -20.89 -1.31 -10.69
N ASN A 82 -20.82 -0.77 -9.47
CA ASN A 82 -21.30 -1.46 -8.27
C ASN A 82 -22.84 -1.59 -8.28
N PHE A 83 -23.54 -0.62 -8.89
CA PHE A 83 -25.00 -0.62 -9.01
C PHE A 83 -25.50 -1.52 -10.16
N SER A 84 -24.64 -1.79 -11.15
CA SER A 84 -24.96 -2.67 -12.29
C SER A 84 -24.69 -4.16 -12.03
N SER A 85 -24.13 -4.52 -10.87
CA SER A 85 -23.60 -5.88 -10.60
C SER A 85 -24.66 -6.91 -10.19
N GLY A 86 -25.95 -6.63 -10.41
CA GLY A 86 -27.09 -7.53 -10.15
C GLY A 86 -27.27 -8.67 -11.16
N THR A 87 -26.46 -8.75 -12.22
CA THR A 87 -26.46 -9.88 -13.16
C THR A 87 -25.17 -10.67 -13.04
N ILE A 88 -25.12 -11.66 -12.14
CA ILE A 88 -24.13 -12.74 -12.18
C ILE A 88 -24.66 -13.80 -13.15
N PRO A 89 -24.02 -14.07 -14.31
CA PRO A 89 -24.36 -15.23 -15.12
C PRO A 89 -23.75 -16.49 -14.46
N GLY A 90 -24.59 -17.47 -14.09
CA GLY A 90 -24.12 -18.85 -13.89
C GLY A 90 -24.27 -19.47 -12.50
N THR A 91 -25.07 -18.93 -11.58
CA THR A 91 -25.51 -19.69 -10.39
C THR A 91 -27.03 -19.86 -10.43
N PRO A 92 -27.57 -21.08 -10.62
CA PRO A 92 -28.99 -21.32 -10.51
C PRO A 92 -29.36 -21.25 -9.02
N GLY A 93 -29.92 -20.13 -8.59
CA GLY A 93 -30.63 -20.03 -7.33
C GLY A 93 -31.97 -20.77 -7.44
N PRO A 94 -32.35 -21.62 -6.47
CA PRO A 94 -33.68 -22.16 -6.42
C PRO A 94 -34.61 -21.01 -6.02
N ASN A 95 -35.66 -20.81 -6.81
CA ASN A 95 -36.72 -19.79 -6.64
C ASN A 95 -36.36 -18.44 -7.28
N GLY A 96 -36.97 -18.19 -8.44
CA GLY A 96 -37.03 -16.86 -9.01
C GLY A 96 -37.99 -16.01 -8.19
N GLU A 97 -37.47 -14.92 -7.62
CA GLU A 97 -38.18 -13.72 -7.18
C GLU A 97 -37.14 -12.72 -6.61
N ASP A 98 -37.25 -11.46 -7.03
CA ASP A 98 -36.58 -10.24 -6.54
C ASP A 98 -35.05 -10.14 -6.61
N GLY A 99 -34.57 -9.71 -7.78
CA GLY A 99 -33.27 -9.03 -7.87
C GLY A 99 -33.33 -7.70 -7.12
N VAL A 100 -32.77 -7.64 -5.91
CA VAL A 100 -32.64 -6.39 -5.15
C VAL A 100 -31.71 -5.44 -5.93
N GLU A 101 -32.29 -4.48 -6.64
CA GLU A 101 -31.50 -3.40 -7.24
C GLU A 101 -30.85 -2.58 -6.13
N GLN A 102 -29.53 -2.57 -6.11
CA GLN A 102 -28.80 -1.73 -5.18
C GLN A 102 -29.01 -0.27 -5.59
N THR A 103 -29.78 0.49 -4.82
CA THR A 103 -30.05 1.93 -5.07
C THR A 103 -29.12 2.86 -4.29
N ALA A 104 -28.43 2.33 -3.27
CA ALA A 104 -27.49 3.09 -2.44
C ALA A 104 -26.31 2.23 -1.97
N ILE A 105 -25.16 2.88 -1.75
CA ILE A 105 -23.96 2.28 -1.18
C ILE A 105 -23.48 3.11 0.01
N LYS A 106 -23.33 2.48 1.17
CA LYS A 106 -22.73 3.10 2.35
C LYS A 106 -21.21 2.98 2.28
N VAL A 107 -20.50 4.11 2.31
CA VAL A 107 -19.04 4.16 2.31
C VAL A 107 -18.55 4.80 3.60
N SER A 108 -17.63 4.15 4.31
CA SER A 108 -16.99 4.74 5.49
C SER A 108 -15.85 5.67 5.07
N LEU A 109 -15.85 6.89 5.62
CA LEU A 109 -14.75 7.86 5.49
C LEU A 109 -13.63 7.62 6.53
N LYS A 110 -13.74 6.56 7.35
CA LYS A 110 -12.70 6.10 8.26
C LYS A 110 -11.90 4.96 7.63
N CYS A 111 -10.58 5.03 7.78
CA CYS A 111 -9.68 3.98 7.39
C CYS A 111 -9.93 2.73 8.25
N PRO A 112 -10.16 1.55 7.67
CA PRO A 112 -10.41 0.33 8.43
C PRO A 112 -9.18 -0.20 9.19
N ILE A 113 -7.98 0.32 8.90
CA ILE A 113 -6.72 -0.08 9.56
C ILE A 113 -6.43 0.84 10.74
N THR A 114 -6.46 2.15 10.50
CA THR A 114 -6.08 3.14 11.52
C THR A 114 -7.29 3.62 12.33
N PHE A 115 -8.50 3.28 11.91
CA PHE A 115 -9.79 3.76 12.47
C PHE A 115 -9.93 5.29 12.50
N ARG A 116 -9.03 6.00 11.80
CA ARG A 116 -9.00 7.46 11.67
C ARG A 116 -9.58 7.88 10.32
N ARG A 117 -9.97 9.17 10.20
CA ARG A 117 -10.42 9.77 8.94
C ARG A 117 -9.39 9.54 7.83
N ILE A 118 -9.86 9.09 6.66
CA ILE A 118 -9.02 8.91 5.47
C ILE A 118 -8.44 10.27 5.07
N GLN A 119 -7.12 10.35 4.91
CA GLN A 119 -6.41 11.56 4.48
C GLN A 119 -6.14 11.59 2.98
N LEU A 120 -5.94 10.42 2.38
CA LEU A 120 -5.68 10.25 0.95
C LEU A 120 -6.43 8.99 0.47
N PRO A 121 -7.47 9.13 -0.36
CA PRO A 121 -8.19 8.00 -0.92
C PRO A 121 -7.42 7.46 -2.14
N ALA A 122 -6.43 6.59 -1.91
CA ALA A 122 -5.81 5.84 -3.01
C ALA A 122 -6.55 4.52 -3.24
N ARG A 123 -6.45 3.90 -4.41
CA ARG A 123 -6.91 2.53 -4.67
C ARG A 123 -6.00 1.86 -5.70
N GLY A 124 -6.09 0.53 -5.81
CA GLY A 124 -5.44 -0.19 -6.92
C GLY A 124 -6.21 0.01 -8.23
N HIS A 125 -5.52 -0.04 -9.36
CA HIS A 125 -6.15 0.09 -10.69
C HIS A 125 -7.36 -0.83 -10.89
N ASP A 126 -7.22 -2.10 -10.51
CA ASP A 126 -8.25 -3.14 -10.67
C ASP A 126 -9.15 -3.31 -9.41
N CYS A 127 -9.03 -2.41 -8.44
CA CYS A 127 -9.84 -2.46 -7.23
C CYS A 127 -11.29 -2.09 -7.56
N ARG A 128 -12.22 -3.03 -7.31
CA ARG A 128 -13.67 -2.81 -7.49
C ARG A 128 -14.32 -2.10 -6.29
N HIS A 129 -13.66 -2.11 -5.14
CA HIS A 129 -14.17 -1.48 -3.92
C HIS A 129 -13.90 0.02 -3.90
N ILE A 130 -14.91 0.81 -3.53
CA ILE A 130 -14.80 2.27 -3.35
C ILE A 130 -13.95 2.59 -2.10
N GLN A 131 -14.02 1.74 -1.08
CA GLN A 131 -13.30 1.91 0.18
C GLN A 131 -11.95 1.17 0.12
N ARG A 132 -10.83 1.92 0.06
CA ARG A 132 -9.47 1.64 0.63
C ARG A 132 -8.36 2.12 -0.33
N MET A 133 -7.34 2.89 0.07
CA MET A 133 -6.30 2.75 1.10
C MET A 133 -5.67 4.12 1.40
N GLY A 134 -5.44 4.44 2.68
CA GLY A 134 -4.57 5.54 3.09
C GLY A 134 -3.10 5.09 3.10
N PRO A 135 -2.13 6.01 2.96
CA PRO A 135 -0.73 5.68 2.71
C PRO A 135 0.11 5.21 3.93
N ALA A 136 -0.51 4.99 5.08
CA ALA A 136 0.23 4.62 6.28
C ALA A 136 0.40 3.08 6.35
N LEU A 137 1.59 2.61 5.95
CA LEU A 137 2.25 1.37 6.40
C LEU A 137 1.74 0.01 5.84
N PRO A 138 2.55 -1.07 5.91
CA PRO A 138 2.71 -2.11 4.89
C PRO A 138 1.69 -3.26 4.94
N SER A 139 0.54 -3.09 5.59
CA SER A 139 -0.54 -4.09 5.60
C SER A 139 -1.53 -3.84 4.45
N LEU A 140 -1.05 -4.19 3.26
CA LEU A 140 -1.84 -4.38 2.04
C LEU A 140 -3.11 -5.21 2.32
N CYS A 141 -4.19 -4.94 1.58
CA CYS A 141 -5.36 -5.83 1.47
C CYS A 141 -4.95 -7.30 1.37
N PRO A 142 -5.72 -8.28 1.86
CA PRO A 142 -5.51 -9.70 1.51
C PRO A 142 -5.45 -9.94 -0.01
N HIS A 143 -6.21 -9.17 -0.80
CA HIS A 143 -6.17 -9.22 -2.26
C HIS A 143 -4.97 -8.49 -2.90
N LEU A 144 -4.39 -7.50 -2.21
CA LEU A 144 -3.08 -6.95 -2.59
C LEU A 144 -1.95 -7.83 -2.02
N ALA A 145 -2.17 -8.60 -0.96
CA ALA A 145 -1.25 -9.60 -0.43
C ALA A 145 -1.14 -10.81 -1.38
N ARG A 146 -2.18 -11.05 -2.20
CA ARG A 146 -2.13 -12.00 -3.33
C ARG A 146 -1.43 -11.41 -4.56
N SER A 147 -1.38 -10.09 -4.71
CA SER A 147 -0.54 -9.41 -5.71
C SER A 147 0.76 -8.99 -5.04
N LYS A 148 1.68 -9.95 -4.90
CA LYS A 148 3.08 -9.67 -4.52
C LYS A 148 3.49 -8.36 -5.19
N THR A 149 3.78 -7.33 -4.39
CA THR A 149 4.03 -5.95 -4.83
C THR A 149 2.81 -5.20 -5.41
N ALA A 150 1.98 -4.60 -4.55
CA ALA A 150 1.41 -3.30 -4.90
C ALA A 150 2.56 -2.28 -4.87
N LEU A 151 3.44 -2.37 -5.86
CA LEU A 151 4.42 -1.35 -6.18
C LEU A 151 3.65 -0.04 -6.29
N LEU A 152 4.25 1.07 -5.85
CA LEU A 152 3.62 2.40 -5.87
C LEU A 152 2.95 2.75 -7.22
N GLU A 153 3.42 2.11 -8.29
CA GLU A 153 2.95 2.20 -9.67
C GLU A 153 1.52 1.70 -9.90
N GLY A 154 1.03 0.76 -9.09
CA GLY A 154 -0.33 0.23 -9.20
C GLY A 154 -1.40 1.02 -8.44
N LEU A 155 -1.01 2.10 -7.75
CA LEU A 155 -1.92 2.95 -6.98
C LEU A 155 -2.35 4.19 -7.76
N GLU A 156 -3.62 4.53 -7.64
CA GLU A 156 -4.26 5.75 -8.16
C GLU A 156 -5.01 6.47 -7.03
N VAL A 157 -5.09 7.80 -7.07
CA VAL A 157 -5.82 8.62 -6.10
C VAL A 157 -7.20 8.92 -6.67
N ASP A 158 -8.26 8.57 -5.94
CA ASP A 158 -9.65 8.82 -6.36
C ASP A 158 -10.01 10.30 -6.14
N GLN A 159 -10.12 11.07 -7.22
CA GLN A 159 -10.42 12.51 -7.16
C GLN A 159 -11.82 12.78 -6.58
N TYR A 160 -12.79 11.92 -6.87
CA TYR A 160 -14.17 12.10 -6.41
C TYR A 160 -14.27 11.94 -4.89
N MET A 161 -13.69 10.86 -4.35
CA MET A 161 -13.59 10.64 -2.90
C MET A 161 -12.73 11.70 -2.22
N LEU A 162 -11.67 12.19 -2.88
CA LEU A 162 -10.85 13.27 -2.35
C LEU A 162 -11.69 14.55 -2.21
N GLY A 163 -12.53 14.86 -3.20
CA GLY A 163 -13.51 15.94 -3.11
C GLY A 163 -14.44 15.78 -1.91
N ILE A 164 -15.07 14.62 -1.74
CA ILE A 164 -15.95 14.31 -0.59
C ILE A 164 -15.22 14.57 0.74
N LEU A 165 -13.98 14.09 0.88
CA LEU A 165 -13.18 14.28 2.09
C LEU A 165 -12.82 15.75 2.34
N ILE A 166 -12.69 16.58 1.32
CA ILE A 166 -12.44 18.02 1.49
C ILE A 166 -13.73 18.76 1.86
N TYR A 167 -14.85 18.44 1.20
CA TYR A 167 -16.12 19.16 1.39
C TYR A 167 -16.86 18.79 2.69
N ILE A 168 -16.77 17.55 3.16
CA ILE A 168 -17.39 17.09 4.43
C ILE A 168 -16.57 17.54 5.65
N GLN A 169 -15.58 18.42 5.49
CA GLN A 169 -14.73 18.91 6.58
C GLN A 169 -15.35 20.05 7.40
N LYS A 170 -16.68 20.22 7.33
CA LYS A 170 -17.49 21.10 8.19
C LYS A 170 -18.08 20.31 9.36
#